data_AF-A0A925HE55-F1
#
_entry.id   AF-A0A925HE55-F1
#
_cell.length_a   1.000
_cell.length_b   1.000
_cell.length_c   1.000
_cell.angle_alpha   90.00
_cell.angle_beta   90.00
_cell.angle_gamma   90.00
#
_symmetry.space_group_name_H-M   'P 1'
#
loop_
_entity.id
_entity.type
_entity.pdbx_description
1 polymer ?
#
loop_
_entity_poly.entity_id
_entity_poly.type
_entity_poly.pdbx_seq_one_letter_code
_entity_poly.pdbx_strand_id
1 'polypeptide(L)'
;MRIIGGELGGRKIAPPSKMPHTRPTTDIAREGLFNIIENNLDISSLKTLDLFGGTGSISYELASRGARELVIVEKDAAMLEFIKKTAANLALENFTIIRSDVFRFIEQCNDKFDFIFAGPPYALNSIDELPVKVFEKRLLNAGGWFVLEHTPRNNYESFPGYSTQRNYGTTIFSIFTNRSVNNSN
;
A
#
# COMPACT_ATOMS: atom_id res chain seq x y z
N MET A 1 13.48 4.64 -10.12
CA MET A 1 12.19 5.23 -9.69
C MET A 1 12.47 6.56 -9.00
N ARG A 2 11.44 7.38 -8.75
CA ARG A 2 11.56 8.63 -7.97
C ARG A 2 10.39 8.78 -7.01
N ILE A 3 10.62 9.52 -5.93
CA ILE A 3 9.54 10.11 -5.13
C ILE A 3 8.96 11.27 -5.95
N ILE A 4 7.65 11.34 -6.04
CA ILE A 4 6.93 12.25 -6.94
C ILE A 4 6.67 13.58 -6.24
N GLY A 5 6.01 13.55 -5.07
CA GLY A 5 5.60 14.73 -4.32
C GLY A 5 6.00 14.68 -2.85
N GLY A 6 5.55 15.68 -2.08
CA GLY A 6 5.94 15.86 -0.68
C GLY A 6 7.36 16.42 -0.50
N GLU A 7 7.85 16.40 0.73
CA GLU A 7 9.15 16.97 1.14
C GLU A 7 10.35 16.35 0.42
N LEU A 8 10.26 15.06 0.09
CA LEU A 8 11.29 14.30 -0.61
C LEU A 8 11.04 14.22 -2.13
N GLY A 9 10.09 15.01 -2.66
CA GLY A 9 9.73 15.05 -4.07
C GLY A 9 10.93 15.24 -5.01
N GLY A 10 10.95 14.50 -6.12
CA GLY A 10 12.01 14.51 -7.12
C GLY A 10 13.24 13.65 -6.77
N ARG A 11 13.38 13.16 -5.54
CA ARG A 11 14.53 12.30 -5.17
C ARG A 11 14.49 10.97 -5.93
N LYS A 12 15.61 10.62 -6.53
CA LYS A 12 15.77 9.36 -7.27
C LYS A 12 16.14 8.23 -6.32
N ILE A 13 15.50 7.08 -6.53
CA ILE A 13 15.79 5.83 -5.83
C ILE A 13 16.17 4.79 -6.88
N ALA A 14 17.31 4.15 -6.67
CA ALA A 14 17.88 3.13 -7.55
C ALA A 14 17.55 1.73 -7.01
N PRO A 15 16.47 1.09 -7.48
CA PRO A 15 16.12 -0.26 -7.05
C PRO A 15 17.13 -1.29 -7.56
N PRO A 16 17.23 -2.47 -6.93
CA PRO A 16 18.08 -3.55 -7.41
C PRO A 16 17.78 -3.93 -8.86
N SER A 17 18.82 -4.24 -9.65
CA SER A 17 18.71 -4.49 -11.09
C SER A 17 17.96 -5.78 -11.46
N LYS A 18 17.89 -6.74 -10.53
CA LYS A 18 17.09 -7.96 -10.67
C LYS A 18 16.01 -7.97 -9.60
N MET A 19 14.80 -7.64 -10.01
CA MET A 19 13.61 -7.78 -9.19
C MET A 19 12.78 -8.96 -9.71
N PRO A 20 12.57 -10.02 -8.93
CA PRO A 20 11.81 -11.18 -9.38
C PRO A 20 10.33 -10.82 -9.54
N HIS A 21 9.76 -11.09 -10.73
CA HIS A 21 8.32 -11.10 -10.98
C HIS A 21 7.54 -9.82 -10.63
N THR A 22 8.21 -8.65 -10.63
CA THR A 22 7.58 -7.35 -10.36
C THR A 22 7.25 -6.61 -11.64
N ARG A 23 6.09 -5.96 -11.68
CA ARG A 23 5.86 -4.84 -12.59
C ARG A 23 5.96 -3.53 -11.82
N PRO A 24 6.73 -2.55 -12.31
CA PRO A 24 6.75 -1.24 -11.67
C PRO A 24 5.40 -0.53 -11.85
N THR A 25 4.84 -0.03 -10.76
CA THR A 25 3.77 0.97 -10.80
C THR A 25 4.33 2.24 -11.45
N THR A 26 3.72 2.66 -12.56
CA THR A 26 4.23 3.81 -13.33
C THR A 26 4.12 5.09 -12.53
N ASP A 27 4.95 6.09 -12.84
CA ASP A 27 4.86 7.41 -12.19
C ASP A 27 3.46 8.01 -12.37
N ILE A 28 2.83 7.87 -13.53
CA ILE A 28 1.46 8.32 -13.81
C ILE A 28 0.44 7.64 -12.89
N ALA A 29 0.54 6.30 -12.74
CA ALA A 29 -0.38 5.56 -11.87
C ALA A 29 -0.19 5.95 -10.40
N ARG A 30 1.06 6.12 -9.94
CA ARG A 30 1.35 6.60 -8.58
C ARG A 30 0.87 8.04 -8.37
N GLU A 31 1.14 8.96 -9.30
CA GLU A 31 0.62 10.34 -9.27
C GLU A 31 -0.91 10.33 -9.13
N GLY A 32 -1.59 9.56 -9.97
CA GLY A 32 -3.03 9.41 -9.91
C GLY A 32 -3.53 8.85 -8.57
N LEU A 33 -2.89 7.81 -8.05
CA LEU A 33 -3.20 7.23 -6.74
C LEU A 33 -3.09 8.27 -5.62
N PHE A 34 -1.96 8.97 -5.54
CA PHE A 34 -1.71 9.93 -4.47
C PHE A 34 -2.60 11.17 -4.58
N ASN A 35 -2.95 11.61 -5.79
CA ASN A 35 -3.96 12.65 -5.98
C ASN A 35 -5.29 12.26 -5.33
N ILE A 36 -5.72 10.99 -5.45
CA ILE A 36 -6.97 10.55 -4.83
C ILE A 36 -6.83 10.47 -3.31
N ILE A 37 -5.71 9.93 -2.81
CA ILE A 37 -5.46 9.83 -1.37
C ILE A 37 -5.49 11.22 -0.73
N GLU A 38 -4.77 12.20 -1.26
CA GLU A 38 -4.69 13.57 -0.70
C GLU A 38 -6.02 14.33 -0.74
N ASN A 39 -6.87 14.06 -1.73
CA ASN A 39 -8.19 14.71 -1.81
C ASN A 39 -9.22 14.09 -0.86
N ASN A 40 -8.93 12.95 -0.24
CA ASN A 40 -9.91 12.22 0.57
C ASN A 40 -9.44 11.89 1.99
N LEU A 41 -8.14 11.88 2.25
CA LEU A 41 -7.53 11.51 3.53
C LEU A 41 -6.52 12.58 3.96
N ASP A 42 -6.50 12.89 5.25
CA ASP A 42 -5.41 13.65 5.86
C ASP A 42 -4.22 12.73 6.08
N ILE A 43 -3.27 12.74 5.11
CA ILE A 43 -2.08 11.89 5.12
C ILE A 43 -1.30 12.04 6.42
N SER A 44 -1.21 13.25 6.98
CA SER A 44 -0.40 13.53 8.17
C SER A 44 -0.88 12.79 9.43
N SER A 45 -2.13 12.32 9.43
CA SER A 45 -2.74 11.57 10.53
C SER A 45 -2.61 10.05 10.39
N LEU A 46 -2.23 9.54 9.21
CA LEU A 46 -2.39 8.12 8.88
C LEU A 46 -1.33 7.23 9.53
N LYS A 47 -1.79 6.15 10.16
CA LYS A 47 -1.03 4.91 10.35
C LYS A 47 -1.26 4.00 9.14
N THR A 48 -0.19 3.68 8.43
CA THR A 48 -0.25 3.01 7.13
C THR A 48 0.35 1.60 7.17
N LEU A 49 -0.15 0.71 6.31
CA LEU A 49 0.38 -0.63 6.08
C LEU A 49 0.58 -0.88 4.59
N ASP A 50 1.81 -1.17 4.20
CA ASP A 50 2.16 -1.67 2.87
C ASP A 50 2.34 -3.19 2.95
N LEU A 51 1.37 -3.94 2.42
CA LEU A 51 1.34 -5.39 2.51
C LEU A 51 2.40 -6.05 1.61
N PHE A 52 2.91 -5.37 0.59
CA PHE A 52 3.91 -5.90 -0.34
C PHE A 52 4.98 -4.83 -0.59
N GLY A 53 5.91 -4.71 0.35
CA GLY A 53 6.89 -3.62 0.37
C GLY A 53 7.65 -3.44 -0.94
N GLY A 54 8.16 -4.51 -1.56
CA GLY A 54 8.89 -4.45 -2.81
C GLY A 54 10.06 -3.48 -2.75
N THR A 55 9.99 -2.38 -3.49
CA THR A 55 11.00 -1.30 -3.43
C THR A 55 10.73 -0.24 -2.36
N GLY A 56 9.63 -0.35 -1.62
CA GLY A 56 9.16 0.67 -0.67
C GLY A 56 8.53 1.90 -1.34
N SER A 57 8.29 1.87 -2.65
CA SER A 57 7.95 3.08 -3.43
C SER A 57 6.69 3.81 -2.98
N ILE A 58 5.66 3.09 -2.55
CA ILE A 58 4.42 3.69 -2.02
C ILE A 58 4.67 4.24 -0.62
N SER A 59 5.36 3.48 0.22
CA SER A 59 5.71 3.89 1.58
C SER A 59 6.59 5.15 1.61
N TYR A 60 7.58 5.28 0.73
CA TYR A 60 8.39 6.51 0.66
C TYR A 60 7.59 7.72 0.20
N GLU A 61 6.62 7.51 -0.69
CA GLU A 61 5.75 8.57 -1.18
C GLU A 61 4.78 9.04 -0.07
N LEU A 62 4.22 8.10 0.71
CA LEU A 62 3.43 8.40 1.91
C LEU A 62 4.25 9.17 2.95
N ALA A 63 5.47 8.71 3.23
CA ALA A 63 6.36 9.38 4.19
C ALA A 63 6.75 10.78 3.73
N SER A 64 7.07 10.94 2.44
CA SER A 64 7.36 12.25 1.82
C SER A 64 6.18 13.22 1.98
N ARG A 65 4.94 12.72 1.97
CA ARG A 65 3.71 13.49 2.16
C ARG A 65 3.27 13.59 3.63
N GLY A 66 4.11 13.15 4.56
CA GLY A 66 3.94 13.36 5.99
C GLY A 66 3.19 12.28 6.76
N ALA A 67 3.00 11.08 6.20
CA ALA A 67 2.33 9.98 6.91
C ALA A 67 2.97 9.72 8.29
N ARG A 68 2.16 9.55 9.33
CA ARG A 68 2.62 9.49 10.73
C ARG A 68 3.43 8.24 11.03
N GLU A 69 2.89 7.07 10.68
CA GLU A 69 3.47 5.76 10.96
C GLU A 69 3.36 4.87 9.72
N LEU A 70 4.45 4.20 9.37
CA LEU A 70 4.49 3.33 8.20
C LEU A 70 4.93 1.92 8.57
N VAL A 71 4.04 0.95 8.40
CA VAL A 71 4.35 -0.47 8.54
C VAL A 71 4.51 -1.08 7.15
N ILE A 72 5.58 -1.83 6.94
CA ILE A 72 5.85 -2.51 5.67
C ILE A 72 6.05 -3.99 5.91
N VAL A 73 5.36 -4.83 5.15
CA VAL A 73 5.55 -6.27 5.12
C VAL A 73 6.31 -6.66 3.86
N GLU A 74 7.43 -7.34 4.02
CA GLU A 74 8.23 -7.84 2.90
C GLU A 74 8.76 -9.24 3.21
N LYS A 75 8.68 -10.16 2.25
CA LYS A 75 9.10 -11.55 2.41
C LYS A 75 10.55 -11.75 2.00
N ASP A 76 10.97 -11.09 0.92
CA ASP A 76 12.28 -11.20 0.33
C ASP A 76 13.34 -10.45 1.16
N ALA A 77 14.41 -11.16 1.52
CA ALA A 77 15.46 -10.58 2.36
C ALA A 77 16.20 -9.44 1.68
N ALA A 78 16.44 -9.53 0.37
CA ALA A 78 17.19 -8.53 -0.36
C ALA A 78 16.36 -7.24 -0.53
N MET A 79 15.06 -7.37 -0.80
CA MET A 79 14.13 -6.23 -0.84
C MET A 79 13.99 -5.58 0.54
N LEU A 80 13.90 -6.38 1.60
CA LEU A 80 13.82 -5.85 2.96
C LEU A 80 15.06 -5.04 3.34
N GLU A 81 16.27 -5.54 3.07
CA GLU A 81 17.51 -4.80 3.30
C GLU A 81 17.62 -3.55 2.42
N PHE A 82 17.14 -3.63 1.17
CA PHE A 82 17.01 -2.46 0.32
C PHE A 82 16.09 -1.40 0.91
N ILE A 83 14.95 -1.80 1.48
CA ILE A 83 13.98 -0.86 2.06
C ILE A 83 14.59 -0.15 3.26
N LYS A 84 15.23 -0.91 4.17
CA LYS A 84 15.92 -0.36 5.35
C LYS A 84 16.99 0.65 4.97
N LYS A 85 17.87 0.28 4.03
CA LYS A 85 18.96 1.15 3.58
C LYS A 85 18.43 2.43 2.95
N THR A 86 17.39 2.32 2.13
CA THR A 86 16.80 3.48 1.46
C THR A 86 16.09 4.40 2.45
N ALA A 87 15.34 3.86 3.41
CA ALA A 87 14.71 4.64 4.48
C ALA A 87 15.76 5.40 5.31
N ALA A 88 16.84 4.74 5.71
CA ALA A 88 17.95 5.38 6.41
C ALA A 88 18.61 6.51 5.59
N ASN A 89 18.85 6.28 4.30
CA ASN A 89 19.43 7.30 3.40
C ASN A 89 18.52 8.51 3.18
N LEU A 90 17.20 8.33 3.34
CA LEU A 90 16.20 9.39 3.26
C LEU A 90 15.92 10.02 4.63
N ALA A 91 16.61 9.59 5.70
CA ALA A 91 16.36 9.99 7.08
C ALA A 91 14.90 9.79 7.53
N LEU A 92 14.28 8.71 7.05
CA LEU A 92 12.93 8.32 7.41
C LEU A 92 12.97 7.40 8.65
N GLU A 93 12.46 7.89 9.77
CA GLU A 93 12.56 7.20 11.08
C GLU A 93 11.27 6.51 11.51
N ASN A 94 10.14 6.85 10.90
CA ASN A 94 8.80 6.37 11.28
C ASN A 94 8.37 5.08 10.57
N PHE A 95 9.34 4.23 10.23
CA PHE A 95 9.13 2.97 9.51
C PHE A 95 9.29 1.76 10.43
N THR A 96 8.31 0.86 10.40
CA THR A 96 8.39 -0.49 10.97
C THR A 96 8.40 -1.50 9.83
N ILE A 97 9.51 -2.20 9.62
CA ILE A 97 9.68 -3.14 8.51
C ILE A 97 9.66 -4.58 9.05
N ILE A 98 8.69 -5.38 8.58
CA ILE A 98 8.40 -6.72 9.08
C ILE A 98 8.73 -7.75 8.01
N ARG A 99 9.61 -8.70 8.34
CA ARG A 99 9.91 -9.83 7.46
C ARG A 99 8.85 -10.92 7.59
N SER A 100 7.88 -10.98 6.68
CA SER A 100 6.85 -12.03 6.72
C SER A 100 6.26 -12.31 5.35
N ASP A 101 5.69 -13.51 5.21
CA ASP A 101 4.64 -13.75 4.22
C ASP A 101 3.39 -12.93 4.60
N VAL A 102 2.74 -12.36 3.59
CA VAL A 102 1.63 -11.40 3.77
C VAL A 102 0.41 -12.06 4.40
N PHE A 103 0.05 -13.26 3.95
CA PHE A 103 -1.11 -13.95 4.49
C PHE A 103 -0.87 -14.36 5.93
N ARG A 104 0.34 -14.85 6.24
CA ARG A 104 0.74 -15.12 7.63
C ARG A 104 0.68 -13.86 8.50
N PHE A 105 1.15 -12.73 7.99
CA PHE A 105 1.10 -11.46 8.72
C PHE A 105 -0.35 -11.06 9.02
N ILE A 106 -1.24 -11.08 8.02
CA ILE A 106 -2.65 -10.73 8.18
C ILE A 106 -3.33 -11.60 9.24
N GLU A 107 -3.03 -12.91 9.28
CA GLU A 107 -3.61 -13.82 10.27
C GLU A 107 -3.16 -13.52 11.71
N GLN A 108 -1.97 -12.94 11.90
CA GLN A 108 -1.35 -12.68 13.20
C GLN A 108 -1.46 -11.22 13.66
N CYS A 109 -1.79 -10.31 12.75
CA CYS A 109 -1.87 -8.88 13.02
C CYS A 109 -3.10 -8.55 13.87
N ASN A 110 -2.87 -7.85 14.99
CA ASN A 110 -3.94 -7.32 15.85
C ASN A 110 -4.02 -5.78 15.79
N ASP A 111 -3.17 -5.16 14.99
CA ASP A 111 -3.14 -3.72 14.77
C ASP A 111 -4.20 -3.29 13.75
N LYS A 112 -4.54 -2.00 13.82
CA LYS A 112 -5.40 -1.35 12.83
C LYS A 112 -4.69 -0.19 12.15
N PHE A 113 -5.13 0.08 10.92
CA PHE A 113 -4.52 1.03 10.02
C PHE A 113 -5.59 1.96 9.42
N ASP A 114 -5.19 3.19 9.15
CA ASP A 114 -6.03 4.18 8.47
C ASP A 114 -5.94 4.00 6.94
N PHE A 115 -4.82 3.48 6.46
CA PHE A 115 -4.58 3.18 5.06
C PHE A 115 -3.78 1.90 4.89
N ILE A 116 -4.28 0.98 4.07
CA ILE A 116 -3.59 -0.26 3.69
C ILE A 116 -3.40 -0.24 2.17
N PHE A 117 -2.19 -0.50 1.70
CA PHE A 117 -1.89 -0.71 0.29
C PHE A 117 -1.43 -2.14 0.03
N ALA A 118 -1.86 -2.72 -1.08
CA ALA A 118 -1.33 -3.98 -1.60
C ALA A 118 -1.00 -3.86 -3.09
N GLY A 119 0.28 -4.01 -3.42
CA GLY A 119 0.76 -4.19 -4.79
C GLY A 119 1.37 -5.58 -4.99
N PRO A 120 0.55 -6.66 -5.02
CA PRO A 120 1.06 -8.02 -5.09
C PRO A 120 1.80 -8.32 -6.41
N PRO A 121 2.76 -9.26 -6.40
CA PRO A 121 3.41 -9.71 -7.63
C PRO A 121 2.41 -10.44 -8.55
N TYR A 122 2.67 -10.42 -9.86
CA TYR A 122 1.74 -10.98 -10.85
C TYR A 122 1.44 -12.48 -10.72
N ALA A 123 2.36 -13.24 -10.14
CA ALA A 123 2.20 -14.68 -9.95
C ALA A 123 1.33 -15.03 -8.72
N LEU A 124 0.81 -14.04 -7.98
CA LEU A 124 0.01 -14.31 -6.79
C LEU A 124 -1.40 -14.77 -7.15
N ASN A 125 -1.61 -16.09 -7.13
CA ASN A 125 -2.91 -16.71 -7.41
C ASN A 125 -3.98 -16.37 -6.35
N SER A 126 -3.58 -16.03 -5.13
CA SER A 126 -4.48 -15.72 -4.01
C SER A 126 -4.76 -14.23 -3.85
N ILE A 127 -4.58 -13.41 -4.90
CA ILE A 127 -4.82 -11.96 -4.86
C ILE A 127 -6.24 -11.63 -4.38
N ASP A 128 -7.23 -12.42 -4.77
CA ASP A 128 -8.63 -12.19 -4.42
C ASP A 128 -8.91 -12.41 -2.91
N GLU A 129 -8.05 -13.13 -2.19
CA GLU A 129 -8.18 -13.30 -0.75
C GLU A 129 -7.79 -12.05 0.06
N LEU A 130 -7.01 -11.13 -0.53
CA LEU A 130 -6.52 -9.93 0.17
C LEU A 130 -7.66 -9.04 0.69
N PRO A 131 -8.60 -8.55 -0.13
CA PRO A 131 -9.72 -7.74 0.37
C PRO A 131 -10.55 -8.52 1.38
N VAL A 132 -10.80 -9.81 1.15
CA VAL A 132 -11.59 -10.65 2.07
C VAL A 132 -10.93 -10.67 3.45
N LYS A 133 -9.65 -11.02 3.53
CA LYS A 133 -8.92 -11.16 4.79
C LYS A 133 -8.71 -9.83 5.51
N VAL A 134 -8.45 -8.73 4.79
CA VAL A 134 -8.32 -7.39 5.39
C VAL A 134 -9.60 -7.01 6.15
N PHE A 135 -10.77 -7.29 5.57
CA PHE A 135 -12.06 -7.00 6.19
C PHE A 135 -12.43 -8.01 7.29
N GLU A 136 -12.22 -9.32 7.07
CA GLU A 136 -12.47 -10.36 8.07
C GLU A 136 -11.66 -10.15 9.36
N LYS A 137 -10.38 -9.76 9.20
CA LYS A 137 -9.47 -9.47 10.32
C LYS A 137 -9.64 -8.05 10.87
N ARG A 138 -10.53 -7.24 10.29
CA ARG A 138 -10.85 -5.87 10.75
C ARG A 138 -9.60 -5.00 10.90
N LEU A 139 -8.68 -5.09 9.93
CA LEU A 139 -7.40 -4.37 9.96
C LEU A 139 -7.55 -2.87 9.69
N LEU A 140 -8.71 -2.42 9.23
CA LEU A 140 -8.97 -1.00 8.99
C LEU A 140 -9.62 -0.34 10.21
N ASN A 141 -9.14 0.85 10.56
CA ASN A 141 -9.88 1.77 11.41
C ASN A 141 -11.21 2.19 10.75
N ALA A 142 -12.11 2.76 11.54
CA ALA A 142 -13.32 3.38 11.03
C ALA A 142 -12.96 4.48 10.02
N GLY A 143 -13.56 4.43 8.82
CA GLY A 143 -13.21 5.32 7.71
C GLY A 143 -11.90 4.98 6.99
N GLY A 144 -11.17 3.96 7.44
CA GLY A 144 -9.90 3.54 6.84
C GLY A 144 -10.07 2.97 5.43
N TRP A 145 -9.02 3.12 4.63
CA TRP A 145 -8.98 2.71 3.22
C TRP A 145 -8.08 1.51 3.00
N PHE A 146 -8.53 0.56 2.19
CA PHE A 146 -7.68 -0.45 1.58
C PHE A 146 -7.62 -0.21 0.07
N VAL A 147 -6.41 -0.17 -0.48
CA VAL A 147 -6.16 -0.02 -1.91
C VAL A 147 -5.42 -1.24 -2.43
N LEU A 148 -6.02 -1.91 -3.41
CA LEU A 148 -5.44 -3.04 -4.11
C LEU A 148 -5.05 -2.64 -5.53
N GLU A 149 -3.75 -2.74 -5.84
CA GLU A 149 -3.26 -2.66 -7.22
C GLU A 149 -3.45 -4.01 -7.93
N HIS A 150 -4.08 -3.99 -9.10
CA HIS A 150 -4.28 -5.18 -9.92
C HIS A 150 -4.34 -4.85 -11.42
N THR A 151 -4.62 -5.86 -12.25
CA THR A 151 -4.77 -5.72 -13.70
C THR A 151 -6.24 -5.78 -14.10
N PRO A 152 -6.60 -5.45 -15.36
CA PRO A 152 -7.95 -5.65 -15.89
C PRO A 152 -8.47 -7.10 -15.87
N ARG A 153 -7.66 -8.10 -15.48
CA ARG A 153 -8.10 -9.49 -15.33
C ARG A 153 -8.90 -9.75 -14.05
N ASN A 154 -8.84 -8.84 -13.08
CA ASN A 154 -9.53 -8.98 -11.80
C ASN A 154 -10.69 -7.97 -11.71
N ASN A 155 -11.78 -8.35 -11.04
CA ASN A 155 -12.92 -7.47 -10.75
C ASN A 155 -13.34 -7.65 -9.29
N TYR A 156 -13.41 -6.54 -8.55
CA TYR A 156 -13.75 -6.52 -7.13
C TYR A 156 -15.03 -5.74 -6.79
N GLU A 157 -15.81 -5.33 -7.79
CA GLU A 157 -17.03 -4.51 -7.58
C GLU A 157 -18.05 -5.18 -6.64
N SER A 158 -18.07 -6.51 -6.58
CA SER A 158 -18.96 -7.29 -5.71
C SER A 158 -18.36 -7.62 -4.34
N PHE A 159 -17.12 -7.20 -4.05
CA PHE A 159 -16.44 -7.56 -2.80
C PHE A 159 -16.88 -6.65 -1.65
N PRO A 160 -16.91 -7.16 -0.40
CA PRO A 160 -17.23 -6.36 0.77
C PRO A 160 -16.37 -5.11 0.90
N GLY A 161 -17.01 -3.98 1.20
CA GLY A 161 -16.33 -2.71 1.39
C GLY A 161 -15.83 -2.05 0.11
N TYR A 162 -16.01 -2.65 -1.07
CA TYR A 162 -15.68 -2.00 -2.34
C TYR A 162 -16.36 -0.63 -2.45
N SER A 163 -15.61 0.37 -2.88
CA SER A 163 -16.11 1.74 -3.02
C SER A 163 -15.98 2.26 -4.44
N THR A 164 -14.80 2.14 -5.05
CA THR A 164 -14.55 2.61 -6.42
C THR A 164 -13.27 2.00 -6.96
N GLN A 165 -13.02 2.12 -8.27
CA GLN A 165 -11.72 1.85 -8.87
C GLN A 165 -11.20 3.03 -9.70
N ARG A 166 -9.90 3.02 -10.00
CA ARG A 166 -9.21 3.98 -10.87
C ARG A 166 -8.28 3.25 -11.81
N ASN A 167 -8.42 3.53 -13.10
CA ASN A 167 -7.70 2.84 -14.16
C ASN A 167 -6.66 3.75 -14.79
N TYR A 168 -5.42 3.28 -14.84
CA TYR A 168 -4.27 3.93 -15.47
C TYR A 168 -3.63 2.99 -16.51
N GLY A 169 -4.45 2.51 -17.45
CA GLY A 169 -4.07 1.58 -18.51
C GLY A 169 -4.15 0.12 -18.06
N THR A 170 -3.00 -0.50 -17.83
CA THR A 170 -2.93 -1.89 -17.33
C THR A 170 -2.76 -1.98 -15.81
N THR A 171 -2.71 -0.84 -15.12
CA THR A 171 -2.77 -0.75 -13.65
C THR A 171 -4.14 -0.23 -13.24
N ILE A 172 -4.81 -0.97 -12.37
CA ILE A 172 -6.06 -0.57 -11.73
C ILE A 172 -5.85 -0.55 -10.23
N PHE A 173 -6.32 0.50 -9.56
CA PHE A 173 -6.43 0.54 -8.11
C PHE A 173 -7.90 0.41 -7.72
N SER A 174 -8.25 -0.71 -7.08
CA SER A 174 -9.54 -0.87 -6.41
C SER A 174 -9.43 -0.35 -4.99
N ILE A 175 -10.38 0.52 -4.61
CA ILE A 175 -10.44 1.19 -3.32
C ILE A 175 -11.62 0.64 -2.53
N PHE A 176 -11.33 0.17 -1.33
CA PHE A 176 -12.27 -0.34 -0.36
C PHE A 176 -12.26 0.55 0.88
N THR A 177 -13.41 0.74 1.51
CA THR A 177 -13.57 1.63 2.66
C THR A 177 -14.28 0.93 3.81
N ASN A 178 -13.71 0.99 5.01
CA ASN A 178 -14.40 0.54 6.22
C ASN A 178 -15.38 1.63 6.69
N ARG A 179 -16.54 1.72 6.02
CA ARG A 179 -17.58 2.68 6.36
C ARG A 179 -18.12 2.33 7.75
N SER A 180 -18.01 3.24 8.71
CA SER A 180 -18.69 3.09 9.99
C SER A 180 -20.18 2.82 9.71
N VAL A 181 -20.72 1.76 10.31
CA VAL A 181 -22.17 1.60 10.35
C VAL A 181 -22.68 2.73 11.24
N ASN A 182 -23.25 3.77 10.63
CA ASN A 182 -24.11 4.68 11.37
C ASN A 182 -25.32 3.85 11.80
N ASN A 183 -25.30 3.32 13.03
CA ASN A 183 -26.52 2.91 13.71
C ASN A 183 -27.34 4.17 13.92
N SER A 184 -28.12 4.50 12.89
CA SER A 184 -29.18 5.48 12.96
C SER A 184 -30.33 4.75 13.68
N ASN A 185 -30.46 4.98 14.98
CA ASN A 185 -31.70 4.70 15.70
C ASN A 185 -32.81 5.62 15.19
#